data_AF-A0A401L9F6-F1
#
_entry.id   AF-A0A401L9F6-F1
#
_cell.length_a   1.000
_cell.length_b   1.000
_cell.length_c   1.000
_cell.angle_alpha   90.00
_cell.angle_beta   90.00
_cell.angle_gamma   90.00
#
_symmetry.space_group_name_H-M   'P 1'
#
loop_
_entity.id
_entity.type
_entity.pdbx_description
1 polymer ?
#
loop_
_entity_poly.entity_id
_entity_poly.type
_entity_poly.pdbx_seq_one_letter_code
_entity_poly.pdbx_strand_id
1 'polypeptide(L)'
;MIPDKITDLTKYNIQNTSYEVINNYLSKPKDRHPDPSFPEEIEKWQAEETAFKKYWNTISELVVQEASIIACTHNLTGTIIIKRNFGANRKKNIIFTDKDKQALEPYVLIPLITPNKQKLIPGTIRGGDQQQLPPLLITASEVPGYNEFGYQMGRSLFDRLGRSQFPFTLVSEQHHMHPRLSRFPSEFTYSGNMSNNAIVHSISLGPELGMELIGIDVTDGKAVVNGKTRSRSNIANVTVVMELVEFLISRDALKGRTSAIITTYADQRKEYVRRLKKLSERLSIAREDMIKIATVDSMQGHEVDLAILDWVVDSGAKSHLGFASDNRRTNVALTRARACLIVVANGAILNNDRLSERKPTHLHPEVLAHWNSLFLNGLVVDVRAGLMTSDTDGQGEL
;
A
#
# COMPACT_ATOMS: atom_id res chain seq x y z
N MET A 1 10.03 23.14 7.61
CA MET A 1 11.03 23.58 8.60
C MET A 1 12.32 23.82 7.86
N ILE A 2 12.85 25.04 7.95
CA ILE A 2 14.15 25.40 7.40
C ILE A 2 15.20 24.89 8.39
N PRO A 3 16.30 24.24 7.94
CA PRO A 3 17.30 23.70 8.86
C PRO A 3 17.84 24.79 9.80
N ASP A 4 18.07 24.46 11.07
CA ASP A 4 18.59 25.39 12.10
C ASP A 4 19.93 26.05 11.73
N LYS A 5 20.62 25.56 10.69
CA LYS A 5 21.85 26.16 10.15
C LYS A 5 21.61 27.37 9.24
N ILE A 6 20.37 27.60 8.78
CA ILE A 6 20.01 28.79 8.01
C ILE A 6 19.52 29.86 8.99
N THR A 7 20.44 30.40 9.79
CA THR A 7 20.14 31.39 10.84
C THR A 7 20.11 32.83 10.32
N ASP A 8 20.68 33.09 9.13
CA ASP A 8 20.76 34.42 8.53
C ASP A 8 20.45 34.36 7.04
N LEU A 9 19.19 34.63 6.71
CA LEU A 9 18.64 34.65 5.36
C LEU A 9 18.96 35.95 4.60
N THR A 10 19.42 37.00 5.31
CA THR A 10 19.75 38.29 4.68
C THR A 10 20.93 38.18 3.73
N LYS A 11 21.86 37.25 3.98
CA LYS A 11 22.96 36.88 3.08
C LYS A 11 22.51 36.32 1.73
N TYR A 12 21.28 35.83 1.66
CA TYR A 12 20.65 35.32 0.44
C TYR A 12 19.62 36.31 -0.13
N ASN A 13 19.63 37.55 0.36
CA ASN A 13 18.67 38.60 0.00
C ASN A 13 17.20 38.22 0.31
N ILE A 14 17.01 37.39 1.33
CA ILE A 14 15.70 36.96 1.84
C ILE A 14 15.46 37.71 3.15
N GLN A 15 14.46 38.59 3.14
CA GLN A 15 14.05 39.39 4.30
C GLN A 15 12.86 38.73 5.01
N ASN A 16 12.50 39.18 6.23
CA ASN A 16 11.27 38.71 6.92
C ASN A 16 10.02 38.87 6.04
N THR A 17 10.00 39.89 5.18
CA THR A 17 8.95 40.12 4.18
C THR A 17 8.80 38.99 3.17
N SER A 18 9.85 38.20 2.87
CA SER A 18 9.77 37.05 1.95
C SER A 18 8.91 35.91 2.51
N TYR A 19 8.94 35.65 3.82
CA TYR A 19 8.06 34.66 4.45
C TYR A 19 6.62 35.13 4.48
N GLU A 20 6.40 36.41 4.77
CA GLU A 20 5.06 37.00 4.72
C GLU A 20 4.48 36.87 3.32
N VAL A 21 5.26 37.14 2.26
CA VAL A 21 4.82 36.96 0.87
C VAL A 21 4.44 35.50 0.58
N ILE A 22 5.25 34.53 1.02
CA ILE A 22 4.95 33.10 0.83
C ILE A 22 3.69 32.68 1.59
N ASN A 23 3.62 32.99 2.88
CA ASN A 23 2.49 32.61 3.73
C ASN A 23 1.19 33.28 3.27
N ASN A 24 1.25 34.56 2.88
CA ASN A 24 0.11 35.29 2.33
C ASN A 24 -0.34 34.75 0.96
N TYR A 25 0.57 34.20 0.16
CA TYR A 25 0.21 33.57 -1.10
C TYR A 25 -0.43 32.19 -0.85
N LEU A 26 0.15 31.38 0.04
CA LEU A 26 -0.34 30.03 0.36
C LEU A 26 -1.63 30.00 1.18
N SER A 27 -1.96 31.07 1.92
CA SER A 27 -3.22 31.19 2.66
C SER A 27 -4.43 31.49 1.78
N LYS A 28 -4.20 31.87 0.52
CA LYS A 28 -5.26 32.18 -0.45
C LYS A 28 -5.82 30.91 -1.10
N PRO A 29 -7.06 30.94 -1.63
CA PRO A 29 -7.64 29.82 -2.38
C PRO A 29 -6.80 29.47 -3.62
N LYS A 30 -6.73 28.17 -3.96
CA LYS A 30 -5.92 27.67 -5.08
C LYS A 30 -6.39 28.14 -6.46
N ASP A 31 -7.69 28.39 -6.62
CA ASP A 31 -8.32 28.80 -7.90
C ASP A 31 -8.53 30.32 -8.00
N ARG A 32 -7.59 31.11 -7.46
CA ARG A 32 -7.66 32.57 -7.44
C ARG A 32 -7.15 33.16 -8.75
N HIS A 33 -7.83 32.90 -9.86
CA HIS A 33 -7.60 33.66 -11.09
C HIS A 33 -8.46 34.94 -11.06
N PRO A 34 -7.88 36.13 -11.24
CA PRO A 34 -8.64 37.37 -11.32
C PRO A 34 -9.53 37.38 -12.56
N ASP A 35 -10.62 38.14 -12.52
CA ASP A 35 -11.51 38.28 -13.67
C ASP A 35 -10.74 38.97 -14.82
N PRO A 36 -10.68 38.34 -16.02
CA PRO A 36 -9.93 38.87 -17.15
C PRO A 36 -10.40 40.24 -17.63
N SER A 37 -11.59 40.69 -17.20
CA SER A 37 -12.16 42.01 -17.50
C SER A 37 -11.49 43.16 -16.74
N PHE A 38 -10.66 42.86 -15.72
CA PHE A 38 -9.98 43.85 -14.89
C PHE A 38 -8.45 43.74 -15.02
N PRO A 39 -7.83 44.43 -16.00
CA PRO A 39 -6.40 44.34 -16.27
C PRO A 39 -5.51 44.66 -15.07
N GLU A 40 -5.90 45.61 -14.23
CA GLU A 40 -5.16 45.99 -13.02
C GLU A 40 -5.10 44.86 -11.98
N GLU A 41 -6.17 44.07 -11.85
CA GLU A 41 -6.18 42.91 -10.95
C GLU A 41 -5.30 41.78 -11.47
N ILE A 42 -5.27 41.59 -12.80
CA ILE A 42 -4.37 40.63 -13.46
C ILE A 42 -2.92 41.02 -13.23
N GLU A 43 -2.56 42.29 -13.43
CA GLU A 43 -1.19 42.77 -13.24
C GLU A 43 -0.74 42.61 -11.78
N LYS A 44 -1.60 42.98 -10.82
CA LYS A 44 -1.34 42.78 -9.40
C LYS A 44 -1.16 41.29 -9.05
N TRP A 45 -2.02 40.43 -9.58
CA TRP A 45 -1.92 38.98 -9.37
C TRP A 45 -0.63 38.40 -9.97
N GLN A 46 -0.24 38.81 -11.18
CA GLN A 46 1.00 38.40 -11.83
C GLN A 46 2.24 38.86 -11.04
N ALA A 47 2.21 40.08 -10.50
CA ALA A 47 3.28 40.59 -9.64
C ALA A 47 3.39 39.78 -8.33
N GLU A 48 2.25 39.48 -7.67
CA GLU A 48 2.18 38.62 -6.48
C GLU A 48 2.73 37.21 -6.78
N GLU A 49 2.30 36.59 -7.89
CA GLU A 49 2.74 35.26 -8.31
C GLU A 49 4.24 35.23 -8.65
N THR A 50 4.74 36.26 -9.35
CA THR A 50 6.15 36.38 -9.69
C THR A 50 7.02 36.51 -8.44
N ALA A 51 6.60 37.36 -7.49
CA ALA A 51 7.28 37.50 -6.21
C ALA A 51 7.26 36.20 -5.41
N PHE A 52 6.10 35.53 -5.33
CA PHE A 52 5.98 34.22 -4.69
C PHE A 52 6.92 33.19 -5.30
N LYS A 53 6.88 32.99 -6.63
CA LYS A 53 7.73 32.04 -7.35
C LYS A 53 9.22 32.31 -7.09
N LYS A 54 9.63 33.58 -7.12
CA LYS A 54 11.01 33.98 -6.81
C LYS A 54 11.41 33.52 -5.41
N TYR A 55 10.69 33.95 -4.38
CA TYR A 55 11.05 33.63 -2.99
C TYR A 55 10.93 32.14 -2.67
N TRP A 56 9.86 31.49 -3.15
CA TRP A 56 9.65 30.06 -2.98
C TRP A 56 10.80 29.25 -3.58
N ASN A 57 11.22 29.57 -4.80
CA ASN A 57 12.33 28.89 -5.45
C ASN A 57 13.63 29.11 -4.68
N THR A 58 14.00 30.35 -4.35
CA THR A 58 15.25 30.62 -3.61
C THR A 58 15.29 29.88 -2.27
N ILE A 59 14.21 29.94 -1.48
CA ILE A 59 14.15 29.25 -0.20
C ILE A 59 14.21 27.73 -0.39
N SER A 60 13.45 27.18 -1.35
CA SER A 60 13.44 25.74 -1.60
C SER A 60 14.81 25.23 -2.05
N GLU A 61 15.52 25.98 -2.89
CA GLU A 61 16.89 25.66 -3.30
C GLU A 61 17.82 25.62 -2.08
N LEU A 62 17.80 26.64 -1.22
CA LEU A 62 18.61 26.69 0.01
C LEU A 62 18.30 25.53 0.95
N VAL A 63 17.03 25.20 1.15
CA VAL A 63 16.63 24.05 1.97
C VAL A 63 17.23 22.76 1.42
N VAL A 64 17.19 22.54 0.11
CA VAL A 64 17.77 21.34 -0.52
C VAL A 64 19.30 21.32 -0.41
N GLN A 65 19.96 22.47 -0.55
CA GLN A 65 21.41 22.57 -0.41
C GLN A 65 21.88 22.25 1.03
N GLU A 66 21.11 22.69 2.03
CA GLU A 66 21.47 22.59 3.45
C GLU A 66 20.92 21.35 4.16
N ALA A 67 19.92 20.68 3.60
CA ALA A 67 19.38 19.46 4.16
C ALA A 67 20.46 18.37 4.32
N SER A 68 20.40 17.63 5.42
CA SER A 68 21.27 16.46 5.62
C SER A 68 20.69 15.20 4.99
N ILE A 69 19.35 15.12 4.95
CA ILE A 69 18.58 14.02 4.35
C ILE A 69 17.48 14.64 3.51
N ILE A 70 17.30 14.14 2.30
CA ILE A 70 16.21 14.52 1.39
C ILE A 70 15.47 13.23 1.02
N ALA A 71 14.19 13.16 1.38
CA ALA A 71 13.31 12.06 1.01
C ALA A 71 12.43 12.48 -0.17
N CYS A 72 12.47 11.71 -1.26
CA CYS A 72 11.64 11.94 -2.44
C CYS A 72 11.49 10.67 -3.28
N THR A 73 10.54 10.66 -4.21
CA THR A 73 10.39 9.56 -5.18
C THR A 73 11.51 9.61 -6.23
N HIS A 74 11.80 8.48 -6.88
CA HIS A 74 12.83 8.41 -7.93
C HIS A 74 12.65 9.49 -9.00
N ASN A 75 11.43 9.70 -9.48
CA ASN A 75 11.15 10.70 -10.52
C ASN A 75 11.39 12.13 -10.04
N LEU A 76 11.11 12.44 -8.78
CA LEU A 76 11.30 13.80 -8.24
C LEU A 76 12.79 14.18 -8.22
N THR A 77 13.70 13.21 -8.17
CA THR A 77 15.15 13.45 -8.25
C THR A 77 15.60 14.03 -9.60
N GLY A 78 14.77 13.87 -10.64
CA GLY A 78 14.97 14.48 -11.96
C GLY A 78 14.54 15.95 -12.05
N THR A 79 13.84 16.48 -11.05
CA THR A 79 13.39 17.88 -11.06
C THR A 79 14.56 18.85 -10.99
N ILE A 80 14.37 20.06 -11.54
CA ILE A 80 15.40 21.12 -11.57
C ILE A 80 15.95 21.41 -10.17
N ILE A 81 15.07 21.45 -9.17
CA ILE A 81 15.44 21.77 -7.79
C ILE A 81 16.39 20.72 -7.19
N ILE A 82 16.08 19.43 -7.31
CA ILE A 82 16.96 18.37 -6.79
C ILE A 82 18.21 18.27 -7.66
N LYS A 83 18.05 18.27 -8.99
CA LYS A 83 19.15 18.17 -9.95
C LYS A 83 20.25 19.20 -9.70
N ARG A 84 19.89 20.46 -9.45
CA ARG A 84 20.85 21.56 -9.25
C ARG A 84 21.44 21.59 -7.86
N ASN A 85 20.63 21.29 -6.84
CA ASN A 85 20.96 21.62 -5.44
C ASN A 85 21.36 20.42 -4.59
N PHE A 86 21.02 19.19 -4.99
CA PHE A 86 21.35 17.99 -4.22
C PHE A 86 22.86 17.86 -4.05
N GLY A 87 23.30 17.87 -2.78
CA GLY A 87 24.71 17.73 -2.44
C GLY A 87 25.58 18.92 -2.84
N ALA A 88 24.99 20.09 -3.12
CA ALA A 88 25.76 21.28 -3.51
C ALA A 88 26.83 21.66 -2.48
N ASN A 89 26.47 21.57 -1.19
CA ASN A 89 27.32 21.91 -0.04
C ASN A 89 27.87 20.65 0.67
N ARG A 90 28.04 19.54 -0.07
CA ARG A 90 28.49 18.26 0.47
C ARG A 90 29.70 17.73 -0.31
N LYS A 91 30.56 16.98 0.39
CA LYS A 91 31.75 16.34 -0.21
C LYS A 91 31.44 14.99 -0.87
N LYS A 92 30.47 14.26 -0.32
CA LYS A 92 30.00 12.95 -0.78
C LYS A 92 28.50 12.84 -0.53
N ASN A 93 27.79 12.17 -1.43
CA ASN A 93 26.35 11.98 -1.36
C ASN A 93 26.02 10.49 -1.45
N ILE A 94 25.35 9.91 -0.45
CA ILE A 94 24.90 8.51 -0.50
C ILE A 94 23.42 8.52 -0.86
N ILE A 95 23.02 7.62 -1.77
CA ILE A 95 21.62 7.43 -2.14
C ILE A 95 21.13 6.14 -1.51
N PHE A 96 20.02 6.25 -0.78
CA PHE A 96 19.24 5.14 -0.29
C PHE A 96 17.95 5.05 -1.11
N THR A 97 17.64 3.87 -1.62
CA THR A 97 16.36 3.59 -2.29
C THR A 97 15.70 2.38 -1.66
N ASP A 98 14.38 2.40 -1.60
CA ASP A 98 13.55 1.32 -1.09
C ASP A 98 12.45 0.98 -2.11
N LYS A 99 11.88 -0.23 -2.01
CA LYS A 99 10.87 -0.78 -2.93
C LYS A 99 11.29 -0.77 -4.40
N ASP A 100 12.58 -0.85 -4.68
CA ASP A 100 13.10 -0.78 -6.06
C ASP A 100 12.64 -1.94 -6.95
N LYS A 101 12.19 -3.06 -6.35
CA LYS A 101 11.55 -4.15 -7.11
C LYS A 101 10.27 -3.69 -7.83
N GLN A 102 9.55 -2.72 -7.27
CA GLN A 102 8.31 -2.15 -7.81
C GLN A 102 8.59 -1.02 -8.82
N ALA A 103 9.83 -0.54 -8.92
CA ALA A 103 10.18 0.53 -9.83
C ALA A 103 10.66 -0.03 -11.18
N LEU A 104 10.25 0.65 -12.27
CA LEU A 104 10.85 0.40 -13.57
C LEU A 104 12.33 0.73 -13.51
N GLU A 105 13.12 -0.08 -14.21
CA GLU A 105 14.57 0.06 -14.22
C GLU A 105 15.07 1.45 -14.63
N PRO A 106 14.49 2.15 -15.63
CA PRO A 106 14.86 3.53 -15.92
C PRO A 106 14.65 4.49 -14.74
N TYR A 107 13.58 4.29 -13.95
CA TYR A 107 13.26 5.17 -12.81
C TYR A 107 14.30 5.03 -11.70
N VAL A 108 14.72 3.80 -11.44
CA VAL A 108 15.78 3.45 -10.49
C VAL A 108 17.11 4.15 -10.79
N LEU A 109 17.37 4.48 -12.06
CA LEU A 109 18.59 5.15 -12.52
C LEU A 109 18.54 6.68 -12.42
N ILE A 110 17.35 7.30 -12.44
CA ILE A 110 17.18 8.76 -12.34
C ILE A 110 18.05 9.37 -11.23
N PRO A 111 17.96 8.91 -9.95
CA PRO A 111 18.75 9.51 -8.87
C PRO A 111 20.27 9.38 -9.07
N LEU A 112 20.74 8.45 -9.90
CA LEU A 112 22.16 8.24 -10.17
C LEU A 112 22.70 9.16 -11.27
N ILE A 113 21.87 9.52 -12.25
CA ILE A 113 22.31 10.15 -13.51
C ILE A 113 21.80 11.58 -13.69
N THR A 114 20.77 11.99 -12.97
CA THR A 114 20.21 13.34 -13.14
C THR A 114 20.91 14.41 -12.31
N PRO A 115 21.38 14.18 -11.06
CA PRO A 115 21.97 15.25 -10.27
C PRO A 115 23.26 15.81 -10.87
N ASN A 116 23.40 17.13 -10.92
CA ASN A 116 24.60 17.80 -11.45
C ASN A 116 25.88 17.38 -10.70
N LYS A 117 25.74 16.95 -9.44
CA LYS A 117 26.83 16.49 -8.58
C LYS A 117 26.93 14.96 -8.52
N GLN A 118 26.47 14.25 -9.56
CA GLN A 118 26.50 12.77 -9.61
C GLN A 118 27.90 12.17 -9.35
N LYS A 119 28.97 12.88 -9.74
CA LYS A 119 30.37 12.45 -9.51
C LYS A 119 30.74 12.39 -8.02
N LEU A 120 29.96 13.02 -7.14
CA LEU A 120 30.13 12.96 -5.69
C LEU A 120 29.37 11.79 -5.04
N ILE A 121 28.71 10.94 -5.83
CA ILE A 121 28.02 9.74 -5.33
C ILE A 121 29.01 8.57 -5.34
N PRO A 122 29.57 8.16 -4.19
CA PRO A 122 30.52 7.05 -4.14
C PRO A 122 29.83 5.68 -4.28
N GLY A 123 28.52 5.60 -4.04
CA GLY A 123 27.77 4.36 -4.07
C GLY A 123 26.33 4.56 -3.60
N THR A 124 25.52 3.50 -3.72
CA THR A 124 24.11 3.49 -3.36
C THR A 124 23.73 2.25 -2.58
N ILE A 125 22.79 2.39 -1.66
CA ILE A 125 22.19 1.29 -0.90
C ILE A 125 20.75 1.16 -1.36
N ARG A 126 20.37 -0.05 -1.79
CA ARG A 126 19.10 -0.29 -2.47
C ARG A 126 18.38 -1.43 -1.76
N GLY A 127 17.11 -1.22 -1.45
CA GLY A 127 16.20 -2.19 -0.84
C GLY A 127 15.07 -2.59 -1.77
N GLY A 128 14.67 -3.86 -1.69
CA GLY A 128 13.58 -4.42 -2.47
C GLY A 128 13.39 -5.91 -2.21
N ASP A 129 12.22 -6.42 -2.52
CA ASP A 129 11.85 -7.82 -2.30
C ASP A 129 11.32 -8.43 -3.60
N GLN A 130 12.03 -9.41 -4.16
CA GLN A 130 11.68 -10.08 -5.42
C GLN A 130 10.36 -10.87 -5.37
N GLN A 131 9.90 -11.21 -4.18
CA GLN A 131 8.64 -11.94 -3.93
C GLN A 131 7.45 -11.01 -3.66
N GLN A 132 7.63 -9.69 -3.74
CA GLN A 132 6.55 -8.70 -3.68
C GLN A 132 6.33 -8.03 -5.05
N LEU A 133 5.44 -7.03 -5.12
CA LEU A 133 4.90 -6.52 -6.39
C LEU A 133 5.97 -6.13 -7.41
N PRO A 134 5.80 -6.54 -8.68
CA PRO A 134 6.66 -6.09 -9.77
C PRO A 134 6.29 -4.65 -10.18
N PRO A 135 7.06 -4.03 -11.10
CA PRO A 135 6.69 -2.77 -11.68
C PRO A 135 5.37 -2.86 -12.44
N LEU A 136 4.54 -1.82 -12.31
CA LEU A 136 3.30 -1.69 -13.07
C LEU A 136 3.62 -1.09 -14.45
N LEU A 137 3.35 -1.87 -15.50
CA LEU A 137 3.41 -1.39 -16.89
C LEU A 137 2.00 -1.17 -17.41
N ILE A 138 1.73 0.05 -17.87
CA ILE A 138 0.47 0.42 -18.51
C ILE A 138 0.78 0.77 -19.97
N THR A 139 0.05 0.18 -20.90
CA THR A 139 0.12 0.53 -22.33
C THR A 139 -0.72 1.79 -22.60
N ALA A 140 -0.31 2.59 -23.57
CA ALA A 140 -0.99 3.84 -23.92
C ALA A 140 -2.47 3.67 -24.31
N SER A 141 -2.91 2.45 -24.66
CA SER A 141 -4.28 2.17 -25.09
C SER A 141 -5.33 2.10 -23.97
N GLU A 142 -4.96 2.16 -22.68
CA GLU A 142 -5.81 1.90 -21.48
C GLU A 142 -6.52 0.52 -21.44
N VAL A 143 -6.81 -0.06 -22.60
CA VAL A 143 -7.11 -1.47 -22.83
C VAL A 143 -5.79 -2.23 -22.68
N PRO A 144 -5.75 -3.32 -21.88
CA PRO A 144 -4.61 -4.23 -21.86
C PRO A 144 -4.30 -4.70 -23.28
N GLY A 145 -3.26 -4.12 -23.88
CA GLY A 145 -2.79 -4.45 -25.22
C GLY A 145 -1.54 -5.31 -25.13
N TYR A 146 -1.28 -6.10 -26.17
CA TYR A 146 0.02 -6.73 -26.32
C TYR A 146 1.09 -5.63 -26.42
N ASN A 147 2.13 -5.76 -25.61
CA ASN A 147 3.32 -4.91 -25.65
C ASN A 147 4.50 -5.83 -25.86
N GLU A 148 5.07 -5.82 -27.07
CA GLU A 148 6.18 -6.71 -27.44
C GLU A 148 7.43 -6.53 -26.57
N PHE A 149 7.55 -5.37 -25.90
CA PHE A 149 8.64 -5.06 -24.96
C PHE A 149 8.20 -5.12 -23.49
N GLY A 150 6.94 -5.49 -23.21
CA GLY A 150 6.38 -5.47 -21.86
C GLY A 150 7.14 -6.36 -20.88
N TYR A 151 7.63 -7.52 -21.34
CA TYR A 151 8.44 -8.40 -20.51
C TYR A 151 9.80 -7.77 -20.15
N GLN A 152 10.46 -7.11 -21.12
CA GLN A 152 11.75 -6.45 -20.95
C GLN A 152 11.61 -5.22 -20.06
N MET A 153 10.59 -4.39 -20.29
CA MET A 153 10.33 -3.20 -19.51
C MET A 153 9.86 -3.52 -18.08
N GLY A 154 9.20 -4.66 -17.87
CA GLY A 154 8.69 -5.10 -16.57
C GLY A 154 9.79 -5.66 -15.66
N ARG A 155 11.00 -5.84 -16.21
CA ARG A 155 12.18 -6.27 -15.46
C ARG A 155 12.76 -5.07 -14.71
N SER A 156 12.57 -5.07 -13.39
CA SER A 156 13.25 -4.15 -12.46
C SER A 156 14.76 -4.42 -12.41
N LEU A 157 15.56 -3.42 -12.01
CA LEU A 157 17.00 -3.58 -11.74
C LEU A 157 17.26 -4.73 -10.74
N PHE A 158 16.45 -4.87 -9.69
CA PHE A 158 16.58 -5.95 -8.69
C PHE A 158 16.48 -7.36 -9.29
N ASP A 159 15.51 -7.56 -10.17
CA ASP A 159 15.32 -8.83 -10.88
C ASP A 159 16.49 -9.10 -11.84
N ARG A 160 16.98 -8.07 -12.53
CA ARG A 160 18.17 -8.19 -13.40
C ARG A 160 19.43 -8.53 -12.60
N LEU A 161 19.71 -7.81 -11.52
CA LEU A 161 20.87 -8.07 -10.66
C LEU A 161 20.82 -9.46 -10.03
N GLY A 162 19.66 -9.90 -9.56
CA GLY A 162 19.48 -11.26 -9.02
C GLY A 162 19.74 -12.35 -10.06
N ARG A 163 19.24 -12.19 -11.29
CA ARG A 163 19.54 -13.12 -12.40
C ARG A 163 21.01 -13.14 -12.80
N SER A 164 21.70 -12.01 -12.65
CA SER A 164 23.14 -11.90 -12.87
C SER A 164 23.96 -12.36 -11.66
N GLN A 165 23.33 -12.94 -10.63
CA GLN A 165 23.99 -13.39 -9.40
C GLN A 165 24.79 -12.29 -8.70
N PHE A 166 24.34 -11.04 -8.85
CA PHE A 166 24.97 -9.92 -8.16
C PHE A 166 24.86 -10.13 -6.64
N PRO A 167 25.96 -9.93 -5.87
CA PRO A 167 25.93 -10.12 -4.43
C PRO A 167 24.89 -9.22 -3.76
N PHE A 168 24.10 -9.80 -2.85
CA PHE A 168 23.15 -9.05 -2.03
C PHE A 168 23.18 -9.57 -0.60
N THR A 169 22.71 -8.75 0.33
CA THR A 169 22.48 -9.15 1.72
C THR A 169 21.00 -9.44 1.90
N LEU A 170 20.67 -10.65 2.34
CA LEU A 170 19.32 -11.01 2.73
C LEU A 170 19.07 -10.56 4.17
N VAL A 171 17.99 -9.82 4.38
CA VAL A 171 17.48 -9.51 5.73
C VAL A 171 16.40 -10.53 6.05
N SER A 172 16.74 -11.53 6.86
CA SER A 172 15.88 -12.68 7.16
C SER A 172 15.05 -12.54 8.44
N GLU A 173 15.44 -11.68 9.38
CA GLU A 173 14.72 -11.53 10.65
C GLU A 173 13.61 -10.48 10.55
N GLN A 174 12.36 -10.92 10.73
CA GLN A 174 11.17 -10.08 10.69
C GLN A 174 10.80 -9.55 12.10
N HIS A 175 10.34 -8.31 12.14
CA HIS A 175 10.01 -7.56 13.37
C HIS A 175 8.55 -7.07 13.42
N HIS A 176 7.71 -7.57 12.51
CA HIS A 176 6.40 -7.03 12.19
C HIS A 176 5.26 -7.92 12.68
N MET A 177 5.24 -9.16 12.21
CA MET A 177 4.10 -10.05 12.29
C MET A 177 4.23 -10.98 13.49
N HIS A 178 3.12 -11.23 14.18
CA HIS A 178 3.03 -12.32 15.13
C HIS A 178 3.44 -13.65 14.45
N PRO A 179 4.21 -14.54 15.12
CA PRO A 179 4.74 -15.76 14.52
C PRO A 179 3.74 -16.67 13.79
N ARG A 180 2.48 -16.68 14.24
CA ARG A 180 1.40 -17.46 13.62
C ARG A 180 1.08 -16.96 12.20
N LEU A 181 1.23 -15.65 11.97
CA LEU A 181 0.96 -14.99 10.68
C LEU A 181 2.16 -15.14 9.75
N SER A 182 3.39 -14.96 10.27
CA SER A 182 4.62 -15.01 9.46
C SER A 182 4.97 -16.43 8.99
N ARG A 183 4.48 -17.47 9.67
CA ARG A 183 4.80 -18.86 9.38
C ARG A 183 4.52 -19.25 7.93
N PHE A 184 3.32 -18.98 7.42
CA PHE A 184 2.97 -19.38 6.07
C PHE A 184 3.79 -18.63 4.99
N PRO A 185 3.88 -17.29 5.00
CA PRO A 185 4.75 -16.58 4.06
C PRO A 185 6.21 -17.05 4.15
N SER A 186 6.74 -17.28 5.36
CA SER A 186 8.08 -17.82 5.55
C SER A 186 8.26 -19.14 4.81
N GLU A 187 7.44 -20.14 5.12
CA GLU A 187 7.52 -21.50 4.56
C GLU A 187 7.27 -21.52 3.04
N PHE A 188 6.18 -20.89 2.59
CA PHE A 188 5.73 -20.96 1.19
C PHE A 188 6.52 -20.02 0.26
N THR A 189 6.69 -18.76 0.66
CA THR A 189 7.21 -17.71 -0.24
C THR A 189 8.72 -17.50 -0.08
N TYR A 190 9.24 -17.64 1.14
CA TYR A 190 10.66 -17.43 1.45
C TYR A 190 11.42 -18.71 1.79
N SER A 191 10.83 -19.89 1.51
CA SER A 191 11.46 -21.21 1.71
C SER A 191 11.95 -21.48 3.14
N GLY A 192 11.22 -20.96 4.14
CA GLY A 192 11.53 -21.08 5.56
C GLY A 192 12.66 -20.17 6.05
N ASN A 193 13.18 -19.27 5.22
CA ASN A 193 14.34 -18.43 5.56
C ASN A 193 13.99 -17.15 6.32
N MET A 194 12.76 -16.99 6.80
CA MET A 194 12.35 -15.84 7.61
C MET A 194 12.27 -16.25 9.08
N SER A 195 13.10 -15.62 9.93
CA SER A 195 13.10 -15.82 11.38
C SER A 195 12.33 -14.70 12.09
N ASN A 196 11.84 -14.96 13.30
CA ASN A 196 11.09 -14.00 14.09
C ASN A 196 12.00 -13.35 15.14
N ASN A 197 12.03 -12.02 15.20
CA ASN A 197 12.64 -11.32 16.33
C ASN A 197 11.80 -11.50 17.60
N ALA A 198 12.44 -11.48 18.77
CA ALA A 198 11.76 -11.64 20.07
C ALA A 198 10.59 -10.66 20.27
N ILE A 199 10.67 -9.44 19.71
CA ILE A 199 9.63 -8.41 19.87
C ILE A 199 8.26 -8.83 19.34
N VAL A 200 8.20 -9.75 18.37
CA VAL A 200 6.92 -10.13 17.75
C VAL A 200 6.12 -11.14 18.57
N HIS A 201 6.75 -11.80 19.54
CA HIS A 201 6.07 -12.78 20.39
C HIS A 201 5.12 -12.14 21.41
N SER A 202 5.30 -10.85 21.70
CA SER A 202 4.38 -10.08 22.56
C SER A 202 3.26 -9.39 21.79
N ILE A 203 3.23 -9.50 20.46
CA ILE A 203 2.17 -8.88 19.65
C ILE A 203 0.87 -9.66 19.85
N SER A 204 -0.14 -9.00 20.40
CA SER A 204 -1.47 -9.57 20.58
C SER A 204 -2.51 -8.45 20.47
N LEU A 205 -3.71 -8.77 20.03
CA LEU A 205 -4.84 -7.86 20.15
C LEU A 205 -5.43 -7.80 21.56
N GLY A 206 -4.91 -8.61 22.50
CA GLY A 206 -5.45 -8.76 23.84
C GLY A 206 -6.38 -9.97 23.95
N PRO A 207 -6.79 -10.32 25.18
CA PRO A 207 -7.59 -11.53 25.44
C PRO A 207 -9.00 -11.47 24.86
N GLU A 208 -9.52 -10.26 24.60
CA GLU A 208 -10.90 -10.01 24.13
C GLU A 208 -11.20 -10.63 22.76
N LEU A 209 -10.20 -10.67 21.86
CA LEU A 209 -10.35 -11.30 20.56
C LEU A 209 -9.84 -12.74 20.55
N GLY A 210 -8.77 -13.05 21.30
CA GLY A 210 -8.21 -14.40 21.41
C GLY A 210 -7.81 -15.08 20.09
N MET A 211 -7.77 -14.34 18.98
CA MET A 211 -7.58 -14.89 17.63
C MET A 211 -6.53 -14.08 16.87
N GLU A 212 -5.44 -14.71 16.45
CA GLU A 212 -4.45 -14.08 15.58
C GLU A 212 -4.68 -14.39 14.09
N LEU A 213 -5.29 -15.54 13.77
CA LEU A 213 -5.48 -15.99 12.39
C LEU A 213 -6.74 -16.85 12.25
N ILE A 214 -7.67 -16.42 11.38
CA ILE A 214 -8.92 -17.12 11.10
C ILE A 214 -9.34 -16.95 9.63
N GLY A 215 -9.91 -18.00 9.05
CA GLY A 215 -10.61 -17.99 7.77
C GLY A 215 -12.13 -17.94 7.99
N ILE A 216 -12.83 -17.09 7.24
CA ILE A 216 -14.29 -17.01 7.21
C ILE A 216 -14.75 -17.50 5.84
N ASP A 217 -15.33 -18.70 5.81
CA ASP A 217 -15.96 -19.25 4.62
C ASP A 217 -17.36 -18.67 4.45
N VAL A 218 -17.52 -17.75 3.50
CA VAL A 218 -18.82 -17.24 3.06
C VAL A 218 -19.39 -18.17 2.00
N THR A 219 -20.02 -19.25 2.46
CA THR A 219 -20.43 -20.40 1.62
C THR A 219 -21.39 -20.04 0.48
N ASP A 220 -22.23 -19.01 0.66
CA ASP A 220 -23.16 -18.48 -0.33
C ASP A 220 -22.60 -17.33 -1.16
N GLY A 221 -21.36 -16.93 -0.90
CA GLY A 221 -20.69 -15.84 -1.60
C GLY A 221 -20.34 -16.19 -3.04
N LYS A 222 -20.78 -15.35 -3.97
CA LYS A 222 -20.49 -15.48 -5.40
C LYS A 222 -19.96 -14.16 -5.95
N ALA A 223 -18.81 -14.21 -6.61
CA ALA A 223 -18.23 -13.05 -7.24
C ALA A 223 -18.99 -12.71 -8.54
N VAL A 224 -19.37 -11.44 -8.69
CA VAL A 224 -19.97 -10.89 -9.90
C VAL A 224 -18.95 -10.00 -10.60
N VAL A 225 -18.82 -10.18 -11.92
CA VAL A 225 -17.94 -9.36 -12.78
C VAL A 225 -18.75 -8.22 -13.40
N ASN A 226 -18.27 -6.99 -13.24
CA ASN A 226 -18.84 -5.83 -13.92
C ASN A 226 -18.47 -5.86 -15.41
N GLY A 227 -19.47 -5.85 -16.29
CA GLY A 227 -19.26 -5.93 -17.74
C GLY A 227 -18.46 -4.77 -18.34
N LYS A 228 -18.48 -3.59 -17.71
CA LYS A 228 -17.75 -2.39 -18.18
C LYS A 228 -16.33 -2.33 -17.64
N THR A 229 -16.16 -2.46 -16.33
CA THR A 229 -14.86 -2.28 -15.66
C THR A 229 -14.03 -3.56 -15.61
N ARG A 230 -14.65 -4.72 -15.86
CA ARG A 230 -14.09 -6.06 -15.62
C ARG A 230 -13.66 -6.32 -14.17
N SER A 231 -13.95 -5.39 -13.24
CA SER A 231 -13.71 -5.56 -11.81
C SER A 231 -14.74 -6.50 -11.20
N ARG A 232 -14.41 -7.09 -10.04
CA ARG A 232 -15.29 -8.01 -9.30
C ARG A 232 -15.83 -7.40 -8.03
N SER A 233 -16.95 -7.95 -7.58
CA SER A 233 -17.55 -7.72 -6.27
C SER A 233 -18.25 -8.98 -5.78
N ASN A 234 -18.31 -9.19 -4.47
CA ASN A 234 -19.07 -10.26 -3.83
C ASN A 234 -19.83 -9.66 -2.65
N ILE A 235 -21.14 -9.46 -2.83
CA ILE A 235 -21.99 -8.76 -1.86
C ILE A 235 -22.19 -9.57 -0.57
N ALA A 236 -22.17 -10.91 -0.64
CA ALA A 236 -22.27 -11.75 0.55
C ALA A 236 -21.06 -11.53 1.46
N ASN A 237 -19.85 -11.53 0.89
CA ASN A 237 -18.62 -11.21 1.63
C ASN A 237 -18.71 -9.82 2.24
N VAL A 238 -19.17 -8.81 1.49
CA VAL A 238 -19.34 -7.45 2.01
C VAL A 238 -20.29 -7.43 3.21
N THR A 239 -21.41 -8.16 3.15
CA THR A 239 -22.37 -8.22 4.25
C THR A 239 -21.73 -8.83 5.50
N VAL A 240 -21.14 -10.03 5.39
CA VAL A 240 -20.48 -10.72 6.53
C VAL A 240 -19.37 -9.87 7.12
N VAL A 241 -18.51 -9.28 6.29
CA VAL A 241 -17.40 -8.44 6.77
C VAL A 241 -17.92 -7.17 7.45
N MET A 242 -18.99 -6.55 6.96
CA MET A 242 -19.52 -5.34 7.58
C MET A 242 -20.23 -5.63 8.91
N GLU A 243 -20.89 -6.79 9.04
CA GLU A 243 -21.43 -7.28 10.32
C GLU A 243 -20.30 -7.54 11.33
N LEU A 244 -19.22 -8.18 10.88
CA LEU A 244 -18.02 -8.37 11.70
C LEU A 244 -17.40 -7.03 12.13
N VAL A 245 -17.27 -6.08 11.21
CA VAL A 245 -16.73 -4.74 11.54
C VAL A 245 -17.59 -4.05 12.60
N GLU A 246 -18.92 -4.10 12.46
CA GLU A 246 -19.83 -3.55 13.47
C GLU A 246 -19.67 -4.25 14.82
N PHE A 247 -19.55 -5.58 14.84
CA PHE A 247 -19.28 -6.34 16.05
C PHE A 247 -17.95 -5.95 16.70
N LEU A 248 -16.88 -5.79 15.91
CA LEU A 248 -15.56 -5.38 16.42
C LEU A 248 -15.60 -3.95 17.00
N ILE A 249 -16.43 -3.07 16.43
CA ILE A 249 -16.64 -1.72 16.97
C ILE A 249 -17.40 -1.78 18.29
N SER A 250 -18.49 -2.56 18.36
CA SER A 250 -19.32 -2.64 19.58
C SER A 250 -18.59 -3.27 20.78
N ARG A 251 -17.51 -4.03 20.51
CA ARG A 251 -16.63 -4.62 21.52
C ARG A 251 -15.40 -3.76 21.83
N ASP A 252 -15.28 -2.54 21.30
CA ASP A 252 -14.08 -1.68 21.42
C ASP A 252 -12.77 -2.34 20.91
N ALA A 253 -12.89 -3.42 20.13
CA ALA A 253 -11.77 -4.23 19.66
C ALA A 253 -10.85 -3.47 18.69
N LEU A 254 -11.37 -2.44 18.00
CA LEU A 254 -10.59 -1.60 17.08
C LEU A 254 -9.97 -0.36 17.75
N LYS A 255 -10.39 -0.04 18.99
CA LYS A 255 -10.00 1.20 19.66
C LYS A 255 -8.50 1.23 19.92
N GLY A 256 -7.85 2.34 19.56
CA GLY A 256 -6.40 2.54 19.73
C GLY A 256 -5.53 1.65 18.83
N ARG A 257 -6.12 0.98 17.84
CA ARG A 257 -5.43 0.04 16.95
C ARG A 257 -5.61 0.44 15.49
N THR A 258 -4.59 0.20 14.69
CA THR A 258 -4.69 0.39 13.25
C THR A 258 -5.37 -0.81 12.61
N SER A 259 -6.36 -0.57 11.74
CA SER A 259 -7.10 -1.66 11.09
C SER A 259 -7.42 -1.35 9.63
N ALA A 260 -7.51 -2.40 8.80
CA ALA A 260 -7.91 -2.26 7.40
C ALA A 260 -8.70 -3.47 6.86
N ILE A 261 -9.71 -3.17 6.04
CA ILE A 261 -10.28 -4.10 5.07
C ILE A 261 -9.44 -4.01 3.79
N ILE A 262 -8.86 -5.13 3.38
CA ILE A 262 -8.02 -5.26 2.19
C ILE A 262 -8.77 -6.11 1.18
N THR A 263 -8.92 -5.60 -0.04
CA THR A 263 -9.55 -6.34 -1.14
C THR A 263 -8.73 -6.27 -2.42
N THR A 264 -8.91 -7.24 -3.31
CA THR A 264 -8.21 -7.33 -4.60
C THR A 264 -8.85 -6.46 -5.69
N TYR A 265 -10.10 -6.01 -5.52
CA TYR A 265 -10.87 -5.37 -6.59
C TYR A 265 -11.44 -3.99 -6.23
N ALA A 266 -11.42 -3.08 -7.20
CA ALA A 266 -11.90 -1.71 -7.05
C ALA A 266 -13.42 -1.63 -6.80
N ASP A 267 -14.22 -2.46 -7.48
CA ASP A 267 -15.67 -2.48 -7.28
C ASP A 267 -16.05 -3.06 -5.91
N GLN A 268 -15.36 -4.10 -5.40
CA GLN A 268 -15.51 -4.55 -4.02
C GLN A 268 -15.17 -3.43 -3.01
N ARG A 269 -14.06 -2.71 -3.23
CA ARG A 269 -13.68 -1.56 -2.39
C ARG A 269 -14.79 -0.50 -2.37
N LYS A 270 -15.42 -0.18 -3.51
CA LYS A 270 -16.53 0.79 -3.57
C LYS A 270 -17.71 0.33 -2.71
N GLU A 271 -18.05 -0.95 -2.73
CA GLU A 271 -19.13 -1.50 -1.91
C GLU A 271 -18.82 -1.42 -0.41
N TYR A 272 -17.59 -1.75 0.01
CA TYR A 272 -17.16 -1.52 1.39
C TYR A 272 -17.25 -0.06 1.79
N VAL A 273 -16.76 0.86 0.94
CA VAL A 273 -16.80 2.31 1.22
C VAL A 273 -18.25 2.79 1.40
N ARG A 274 -19.16 2.32 0.55
CA ARG A 274 -20.58 2.65 0.62
C ARG A 274 -21.23 2.13 1.90
N ARG A 275 -20.95 0.89 2.31
CA ARG A 275 -21.51 0.28 3.52
C ARG A 275 -20.92 0.89 4.79
N LEU A 276 -19.61 1.14 4.82
CA LEU A 276 -18.95 1.79 5.94
C LEU A 276 -19.46 3.22 6.16
N LYS A 277 -19.74 3.97 5.09
CA LYS A 277 -20.35 5.31 5.20
C LYS A 277 -21.70 5.25 5.93
N LYS A 278 -22.57 4.30 5.57
CA LYS A 278 -23.87 4.12 6.25
C LYS A 278 -23.70 3.71 7.71
N LEU A 279 -22.73 2.85 8.00
CA LEU A 279 -22.42 2.43 9.37
C LEU A 279 -21.91 3.61 10.22
N SER A 280 -21.01 4.42 9.67
CA SER A 280 -20.50 5.66 10.27
C SER A 280 -21.63 6.63 10.64
N GLU A 281 -22.58 6.87 9.71
CA GLU A 281 -23.75 7.71 9.95
C GLU A 281 -24.65 7.14 11.06
N ARG A 282 -24.91 5.82 11.04
CA ARG A 282 -25.76 5.16 12.05
C ARG A 282 -25.15 5.16 13.45
N LEU A 283 -23.84 4.95 13.56
CA LEU A 283 -23.13 4.91 14.83
C LEU A 283 -22.65 6.28 15.30
N SER A 284 -22.77 7.33 14.47
CA SER A 284 -22.23 8.67 14.74
C SER A 284 -20.72 8.67 15.04
N ILE A 285 -19.96 7.85 14.32
CA ILE A 285 -18.50 7.75 14.41
C ILE A 285 -17.89 8.34 13.14
N ALA A 286 -16.90 9.24 13.26
CA ALA A 286 -16.22 9.80 12.10
C ALA A 286 -15.52 8.69 11.30
N ARG A 287 -15.58 8.78 9.96
CA ARG A 287 -15.09 7.71 9.08
C ARG A 287 -13.58 7.49 9.23
N GLU A 288 -12.82 8.55 9.47
CA GLU A 288 -11.38 8.51 9.75
C GLU A 288 -11.02 7.72 11.02
N ASP A 289 -11.95 7.63 11.98
CA ASP A 289 -11.77 6.87 13.23
C ASP A 289 -12.22 5.40 13.09
N MET A 290 -12.80 5.03 11.94
CA MET A 290 -13.19 3.66 11.62
C MET A 290 -12.08 2.89 10.88
N ILE A 291 -12.35 1.62 10.59
CA ILE A 291 -11.47 0.75 9.80
C ILE A 291 -11.19 1.31 8.40
N LYS A 292 -9.93 1.27 7.97
CA LYS A 292 -9.52 1.72 6.63
C LYS A 292 -9.99 0.74 5.56
N ILE A 293 -10.19 1.22 4.33
CA ILE A 293 -10.53 0.37 3.18
C ILE A 293 -9.53 0.59 2.05
N ALA A 294 -8.81 -0.46 1.71
CA ALA A 294 -7.68 -0.40 0.79
C ALA A 294 -7.70 -1.56 -0.21
N THR A 295 -7.03 -1.36 -1.35
CA THR A 295 -6.68 -2.48 -2.22
C THR A 295 -5.33 -3.07 -1.81
N VAL A 296 -5.06 -4.33 -2.20
CA VAL A 296 -3.75 -4.98 -1.98
C VAL A 296 -2.59 -4.08 -2.45
N ASP A 297 -2.65 -3.59 -3.68
CA ASP A 297 -1.60 -2.75 -4.27
C ASP A 297 -1.40 -1.45 -3.47
N SER A 298 -2.46 -0.85 -2.91
CA SER A 298 -2.36 0.37 -2.08
C SER A 298 -1.82 0.12 -0.67
N MET A 299 -1.80 -1.13 -0.20
CA MET A 299 -1.26 -1.50 1.11
C MET A 299 0.24 -1.83 1.07
N GLN A 300 0.89 -1.77 -0.10
CA GLN A 300 2.31 -2.13 -0.20
C GLN A 300 3.20 -1.21 0.64
N GLY A 301 3.84 -1.79 1.66
CA GLY A 301 4.64 -1.08 2.65
C GLY A 301 3.84 -0.18 3.60
N HIS A 302 2.54 -0.43 3.70
CA HIS A 302 1.74 -0.05 4.86
C HIS A 302 1.46 -1.29 5.71
N GLU A 303 1.18 -1.07 6.98
CA GLU A 303 0.92 -2.11 7.97
C GLU A 303 -0.25 -1.71 8.86
N VAL A 304 -0.94 -2.71 9.40
CA VAL A 304 -2.05 -2.54 10.35
C VAL A 304 -1.99 -3.62 11.42
N ASP A 305 -2.50 -3.33 12.60
CA ASP A 305 -2.58 -4.31 13.69
C ASP A 305 -3.57 -5.42 13.36
N LEU A 306 -4.72 -5.07 12.78
CA LEU A 306 -5.76 -6.01 12.31
C LEU A 306 -6.05 -5.80 10.81
N ALA A 307 -5.93 -6.87 10.02
CA ALA A 307 -6.36 -6.86 8.62
C ALA A 307 -7.50 -7.86 8.37
N ILE A 308 -8.56 -7.40 7.69
CA ILE A 308 -9.59 -8.26 7.10
C ILE A 308 -9.31 -8.34 5.60
N LEU A 309 -8.83 -9.49 5.13
CA LEU A 309 -8.46 -9.74 3.75
C LEU A 309 -9.57 -10.49 3.01
N ASP A 310 -10.25 -9.81 2.10
CA ASP A 310 -11.30 -10.39 1.25
C ASP A 310 -10.79 -10.65 -0.16
N TRP A 311 -10.67 -11.94 -0.51
CA TRP A 311 -10.11 -12.37 -1.78
C TRP A 311 -11.03 -12.16 -2.98
N VAL A 312 -12.35 -12.07 -2.78
CA VAL A 312 -13.36 -11.89 -3.85
C VAL A 312 -13.17 -12.91 -5.00
N VAL A 313 -12.91 -14.17 -4.64
CA VAL A 313 -12.68 -15.24 -5.62
C VAL A 313 -14.00 -15.88 -6.00
N ASP A 314 -14.07 -16.30 -7.26
CA ASP A 314 -15.18 -17.13 -7.72
C ASP A 314 -15.01 -18.57 -7.20
N SER A 315 -16.11 -19.29 -7.05
CA SER A 315 -16.15 -20.65 -6.53
C SER A 315 -16.53 -21.63 -7.64
N GLY A 316 -15.76 -22.72 -7.81
CA GLY A 316 -16.05 -23.77 -8.79
C GLY A 316 -14.82 -24.43 -9.42
N ALA A 317 -15.05 -25.53 -10.15
CA ALA A 317 -14.01 -26.43 -10.70
C ALA A 317 -12.95 -25.73 -11.58
N LYS A 318 -13.38 -24.70 -12.33
CA LYS A 318 -12.52 -23.86 -13.19
C LYS A 318 -12.67 -22.39 -12.81
N SER A 319 -12.58 -22.08 -11.53
CA SER A 319 -12.73 -20.70 -11.04
C SER A 319 -11.52 -19.85 -11.43
N HIS A 320 -11.79 -18.68 -12.03
CA HIS A 320 -10.75 -17.75 -12.41
C HIS A 320 -10.29 -16.98 -11.16
N LEU A 321 -9.10 -17.23 -10.64
CA LEU A 321 -8.58 -16.56 -9.43
C LEU A 321 -8.38 -15.04 -9.60
N GLY A 322 -8.16 -14.58 -10.84
CA GLY A 322 -8.12 -13.15 -11.13
C GLY A 322 -6.89 -12.49 -10.53
N PHE A 323 -7.04 -11.38 -9.82
CA PHE A 323 -5.90 -10.69 -9.20
C PHE A 323 -5.22 -11.55 -8.13
N ALA A 324 -5.95 -12.50 -7.54
CA ALA A 324 -5.43 -13.44 -6.54
C ALA A 324 -4.55 -14.56 -7.15
N SER A 325 -4.46 -14.69 -8.49
CA SER A 325 -3.53 -15.65 -9.10
C SER A 325 -2.07 -15.21 -9.04
N ASP A 326 -1.81 -13.94 -8.74
CA ASP A 326 -0.45 -13.43 -8.60
C ASP A 326 0.03 -13.67 -7.16
N ASN A 327 0.99 -14.59 -6.99
CA ASN A 327 1.57 -14.91 -5.70
C ASN A 327 2.21 -13.67 -5.04
N ARG A 328 2.78 -12.74 -5.81
CA ARG A 328 3.36 -11.51 -5.23
C ARG A 328 2.31 -10.63 -4.57
N ARG A 329 1.12 -10.51 -5.18
CA ARG A 329 -0.02 -9.82 -4.57
C ARG A 329 -0.51 -10.57 -3.34
N THR A 330 -0.51 -11.89 -3.41
CA THR A 330 -0.94 -12.72 -2.28
C THR A 330 -0.02 -12.53 -1.08
N ASN A 331 1.29 -12.67 -1.28
CA ASN A 331 2.31 -12.41 -0.27
C ASN A 331 2.21 -11.00 0.32
N VAL A 332 2.01 -9.96 -0.51
CA VAL A 332 1.78 -8.61 0.01
C VAL A 332 0.55 -8.57 0.91
N ALA A 333 -0.58 -9.11 0.47
CA ALA A 333 -1.82 -9.08 1.24
C ALA A 333 -1.70 -9.82 2.59
N LEU A 334 -1.10 -11.01 2.60
CA LEU A 334 -0.91 -11.84 3.80
C LEU A 334 0.04 -11.20 4.82
N THR A 335 0.97 -10.36 4.37
CA THR A 335 2.01 -9.74 5.22
C THR A 335 1.68 -8.32 5.71
N ARG A 336 0.42 -7.88 5.62
CA ARG A 336 0.02 -6.53 6.09
C ARG A 336 -0.34 -6.49 7.58
N ALA A 337 -0.89 -7.56 8.12
CA ALA A 337 -1.33 -7.65 9.51
C ALA A 337 -0.15 -7.84 10.47
N ARG A 338 -0.12 -7.08 11.58
CA ARG A 338 0.85 -7.29 12.66
C ARG A 338 0.38 -8.33 13.66
N ALA A 339 -0.87 -8.20 14.14
CA ALA A 339 -1.40 -9.01 15.24
C ALA A 339 -2.49 -9.98 14.81
N CYS A 340 -3.40 -9.56 13.92
CA CYS A 340 -4.54 -10.37 13.52
C CYS A 340 -4.82 -10.30 12.02
N LEU A 341 -4.97 -11.46 11.40
CA LEU A 341 -5.39 -11.60 10.01
C LEU A 341 -6.68 -12.43 9.95
N ILE A 342 -7.73 -11.81 9.39
CA ILE A 342 -9.01 -12.46 9.11
C ILE A 342 -9.10 -12.61 7.59
N VAL A 343 -9.18 -13.83 7.09
CA VAL A 343 -9.23 -14.10 5.64
C VAL A 343 -10.63 -14.50 5.23
N VAL A 344 -11.18 -13.87 4.21
CA VAL A 344 -12.56 -14.06 3.75
C VAL A 344 -12.56 -14.58 2.31
N ALA A 345 -13.21 -15.71 2.09
CA ALA A 345 -13.40 -16.32 0.78
C ALA A 345 -14.66 -17.22 0.79
N ASN A 346 -15.04 -17.73 -0.37
CA ASN A 346 -15.93 -18.90 -0.45
C ASN A 346 -15.04 -20.16 -0.40
N GLY A 347 -15.28 -21.09 0.51
CA GLY A 347 -14.45 -22.27 0.73
C GLY A 347 -14.44 -23.27 -0.42
N ALA A 348 -15.44 -23.22 -1.31
CA ALA A 348 -15.40 -23.94 -2.58
C ALA A 348 -14.31 -23.43 -3.54
N ILE A 349 -13.53 -22.41 -3.15
CA ILE A 349 -12.25 -22.05 -3.78
C ILE A 349 -11.27 -23.23 -3.83
N LEU A 350 -11.34 -24.18 -2.88
CA LEU A 350 -10.51 -25.40 -2.89
C LEU A 350 -10.89 -26.40 -3.98
N ASN A 351 -12.09 -26.28 -4.56
CA ASN A 351 -12.51 -27.12 -5.69
C ASN A 351 -11.81 -26.72 -7.00
N ASN A 352 -10.80 -25.85 -6.97
CA ASN A 352 -10.07 -25.37 -8.13
C ASN A 352 -9.06 -26.44 -8.64
N ASP A 353 -9.13 -26.76 -9.92
CA ASP A 353 -8.27 -27.76 -10.57
C ASP A 353 -6.76 -27.47 -10.47
N ARG A 354 -6.35 -26.22 -10.24
CA ARG A 354 -4.94 -25.83 -10.04
C ARG A 354 -4.28 -26.36 -8.78
N LEU A 355 -5.05 -26.90 -7.83
CA LEU A 355 -4.51 -27.69 -6.71
C LEU A 355 -4.18 -29.13 -7.14
N SER A 356 -4.86 -29.64 -8.17
CA SER A 356 -4.79 -31.04 -8.65
C SER A 356 -3.91 -31.26 -9.88
N GLU A 357 -3.41 -30.19 -10.51
CA GLU A 357 -2.61 -30.27 -11.74
C GLU A 357 -1.36 -31.15 -11.54
N ARG A 358 -1.42 -32.37 -12.09
CA ARG A 358 -0.33 -33.37 -12.14
C ARG A 358 0.92 -32.90 -12.92
N LYS A 359 0.85 -31.78 -13.62
CA LYS A 359 2.01 -31.12 -14.22
C LYS A 359 2.26 -29.83 -13.44
N PRO A 360 3.34 -29.74 -12.66
CA PRO A 360 3.60 -28.57 -11.85
C PRO A 360 3.80 -27.36 -12.76
N THR A 361 2.89 -26.40 -12.69
CA THR A 361 3.35 -25.01 -12.66
C THR A 361 4.33 -24.94 -11.47
N HIS A 362 5.50 -24.32 -11.65
CA HIS A 362 6.61 -24.43 -10.68
C HIS A 362 6.27 -23.99 -9.23
N LEU A 363 5.10 -23.38 -8.99
CA LEU A 363 4.50 -23.13 -7.68
C LEU A 363 2.96 -23.09 -7.80
N HIS A 364 2.22 -23.68 -6.86
CA HIS A 364 0.76 -23.51 -6.80
C HIS A 364 0.37 -22.03 -6.53
N PRO A 365 -0.86 -21.59 -6.87
CA PRO A 365 -1.35 -20.28 -6.46
C PRO A 365 -1.34 -20.15 -4.93
N GLU A 366 -0.64 -19.15 -4.41
CA GLU A 366 -0.43 -18.94 -2.98
C GLU A 366 -1.74 -18.75 -2.22
N VAL A 367 -2.74 -18.12 -2.85
CA VAL A 367 -4.08 -17.95 -2.27
C VAL A 367 -4.75 -19.29 -1.95
N LEU A 368 -4.59 -20.29 -2.84
CA LEU A 368 -5.16 -21.62 -2.66
C LEU A 368 -4.40 -22.40 -1.59
N ALA A 369 -3.06 -22.31 -1.61
CA ALA A 369 -2.20 -22.95 -0.61
C ALA A 369 -2.45 -22.39 0.79
N HIS A 370 -2.62 -21.08 0.93
CA HIS A 370 -2.93 -20.43 2.20
C HIS A 370 -4.29 -20.86 2.72
N TRP A 371 -5.33 -20.81 1.88
CA TRP A 371 -6.67 -21.23 2.29
C TRP A 371 -6.71 -22.71 2.71
N ASN A 372 -6.03 -23.58 1.96
CA ASN A 372 -5.91 -24.99 2.32
C ASN A 372 -5.16 -25.18 3.66
N SER A 373 -4.12 -24.39 3.92
CA SER A 373 -3.42 -24.39 5.21
C SER A 373 -4.36 -24.00 6.36
N LEU A 374 -5.17 -22.95 6.20
CA LEU A 374 -6.17 -22.58 7.20
C LEU A 374 -7.17 -23.72 7.46
N PHE A 375 -7.67 -24.34 6.40
CA PHE A 375 -8.64 -25.44 6.48
C PHE A 375 -8.06 -26.65 7.21
N LEU A 376 -6.87 -27.12 6.81
CA LEU A 376 -6.21 -28.29 7.41
C LEU A 376 -5.83 -28.09 8.88
N ASN A 377 -5.64 -26.83 9.32
CA ASN A 377 -5.35 -26.49 10.71
C ASN A 377 -6.61 -26.16 11.53
N GLY A 378 -7.82 -26.38 10.99
CA GLY A 378 -9.08 -26.12 11.69
C GLY A 378 -9.32 -24.64 12.00
N LEU A 379 -8.81 -23.73 11.16
CA LEU A 379 -8.92 -22.27 11.34
C LEU A 379 -10.01 -21.64 10.47
N VAL A 380 -10.82 -22.44 9.79
CA VAL A 380 -11.91 -21.95 8.94
C VAL A 380 -13.24 -22.11 9.67
N VAL A 381 -14.03 -21.04 9.68
CA VAL A 381 -15.40 -21.02 10.22
C VAL A 381 -16.37 -20.69 9.11
N ASP A 382 -17.44 -21.47 9.02
CA ASP A 382 -18.48 -21.31 8.01
C ASP A 382 -19.50 -20.24 8.43
N VAL A 383 -19.76 -19.30 7.53
CA VAL A 383 -20.71 -18.21 7.71
C VAL A 383 -21.59 -18.11 6.46
N ARG A 384 -22.87 -17.77 6.64
CA ARG A 384 -23.79 -17.47 5.55
C ARG A 384 -24.21 -16.00 5.64
N ALA A 385 -24.35 -15.34 4.49
CA ALA A 385 -24.93 -14.00 4.49
C ALA A 385 -26.43 -14.09 4.85
N GLY A 386 -26.77 -13.80 6.11
CA GLY A 386 -28.16 -13.69 6.58
C GLY A 386 -28.71 -14.89 7.36
N LEU A 387 -28.05 -15.28 8.46
CA LEU A 387 -28.64 -16.14 9.50
C LEU A 387 -28.36 -15.65 10.94
N MET A 388 -28.15 -14.34 11.13
CA MET A 388 -28.18 -13.69 12.46
C MET A 388 -29.26 -12.59 12.49
N THR A 389 -30.47 -12.98 12.12
CA THR A 389 -31.70 -12.36 12.63
C THR A 389 -32.57 -13.49 13.16
N SER A 390 -32.11 -14.16 14.22
CA SER A 390 -33.04 -14.81 15.13
C SER A 390 -33.41 -13.77 16.17
N ASP A 391 -34.62 -13.23 16.05
CA ASP A 391 -35.42 -12.98 17.24
C ASP A 391 -35.46 -14.30 18.02
N THR A 392 -34.52 -14.44 18.95
CA THR A 392 -34.64 -15.33 20.10
C THR A 392 -34.66 -14.43 21.30
N ASP A 393 -35.88 -13.97 21.61
CA ASP A 393 -36.26 -13.69 22.97
C ASP A 393 -35.76 -14.83 23.87
N GLY A 394 -35.02 -14.46 24.91
CA GLY A 394 -35.01 -15.18 26.17
C GLY A 394 -34.11 -16.40 26.28
N GLN A 395 -33.05 -16.20 27.08
CA GLN A 395 -32.45 -17.16 28.00
C GLN A 395 -31.45 -18.18 27.44
N GLY A 396 -30.23 -18.08 27.96
CA GLY A 396 -29.17 -19.08 27.85
C GLY A 396 -27.85 -18.50 28.34
N GLU A 397 -27.52 -18.79 29.60
CA GLU A 397 -26.41 -18.24 30.39
C GLU A 397 -25.01 -18.58 29.84
N LEU A 398 -24.09 -17.67 30.23
CA LEU A 398 -22.63 -17.53 30.02
C LEU A 398 -21.78 -18.76 29.68
#